data_AF-E1QLJ3-F1
#
_entry.id   AF-E1QLJ3-F1
#
_cell.length_a   1.000
_cell.length_b   1.000
_cell.length_c   1.000
_cell.angle_alpha   90.00
_cell.angle_beta   90.00
_cell.angle_gamma   90.00
#
_symmetry.space_group_name_H-M   'P 1'
#
loop_
_entity.id
_entity.type
_entity.pdbx_description
1 polymer ?
#
loop_
_entity_poly.entity_id
_entity_poly.type
_entity_poly.pdbx_seq_one_letter_code
_entity_poly.pdbx_strand_id
1 'polypeptide(L)'
;MLCLVACLAGLAWLGLARDVRQQVLASTRRGDWDRFWRQSDAAPLVKMPGGLLPSVIPGPADAWAGGRPRAVRVEFHAEPGEYIVELLFNETHEAAPPVLRFSVNGREQAKVQAATGQGRPGPYERFNPALTMRAVIALDQADNVLTITNEAGSWAAPSRLRLLRGVGFYPARLGWELLARPALLWGLAGLLLAAVFFWVWAGRGLAWTAGATALLGVSSLVLMGCAELLFRQYLIMAPQARNLAAQHSAQAPDARGTSYTYVTMIQPNPDLEIIYNLKPNLDGYFAKHPLKTNAYFMRGPAVEPTAAPGVLRVMGLGDSVMFGWGVSHEDLALTRVGQALAQKLGRPVETLNLGCPSYNTANEVAVYRKMGRRFQPKLVLLIFMQNDFGFPGLMLEPVRPWTLERSYILRQLRLSLAPLWRDAFVDADQFVSTRHLDDIREKKPHELTADEKWRQRVSAHYAKSIGQDAVIAGFDDLSAMLRADGAYGLVVYNPICIELGRPETYEKEAAFVTQAARKVGLAAVDMTPIYEAYLKKRQLNAMSQALWAGEKDWHPNATAHELIAQAVVEKLAEKGIIAAIAKEGRPVDQPRK
;
A
#
# COMPACT_ATOMS: atom_id res chain seq x y z
N MET A 1 23.84 6.50 -41.02
CA MET A 1 23.59 7.93 -40.72
C MET A 1 22.09 8.25 -40.67
N LEU A 2 21.31 7.93 -41.71
CA LEU A 2 19.84 8.09 -41.73
C LEU A 2 19.10 7.36 -40.58
N CYS A 3 19.49 6.13 -40.20
CA CYS A 3 18.89 5.45 -39.04
C CYS A 3 19.27 6.08 -37.70
N LEU A 4 20.48 6.66 -37.59
CA LEU A 4 20.92 7.36 -36.39
C LEU A 4 20.19 8.69 -36.25
N VAL A 5 19.96 9.39 -37.37
CA VAL A 5 19.15 10.61 -37.45
C VAL A 5 17.68 10.30 -37.21
N ALA A 6 17.14 9.17 -37.65
CA ALA A 6 15.77 8.74 -37.36
C ALA A 6 15.60 8.31 -35.89
N CYS A 7 16.60 7.64 -35.29
CA CYS A 7 16.62 7.33 -33.86
C CYS A 7 16.81 8.57 -33.00
N LEU A 8 17.68 9.51 -33.39
CA LEU A 8 17.89 10.77 -32.67
C LEU A 8 16.71 11.73 -32.87
N ALA A 9 16.06 11.74 -34.04
CA ALA A 9 14.81 12.46 -34.27
C ALA A 9 13.65 11.80 -33.50
N GLY A 10 13.62 10.47 -33.40
CA GLY A 10 12.68 9.73 -32.55
C GLY A 10 12.90 9.97 -31.06
N LEU A 11 14.17 10.05 -30.62
CA LEU A 11 14.57 10.38 -29.24
C LEU A 11 14.37 11.86 -28.92
N ALA A 12 14.52 12.78 -29.89
CA ALA A 12 14.17 14.19 -29.75
C ALA A 12 12.66 14.41 -29.77
N TRP A 13 11.91 13.58 -30.52
CA TRP A 13 10.45 13.57 -30.53
C TRP A 13 9.87 12.95 -29.24
N LEU A 14 10.54 11.94 -28.68
CA LEU A 14 10.25 11.35 -27.35
C LEU A 14 10.77 12.22 -26.18
N GLY A 15 11.78 13.06 -26.44
CA GLY A 15 12.42 13.97 -25.48
C GLY A 15 11.68 15.30 -25.28
N LEU A 16 10.66 15.57 -26.09
CA LEU A 16 9.63 16.55 -25.76
C LEU A 16 8.61 15.89 -24.82
N ALA A 17 9.05 15.56 -23.61
CA ALA A 17 8.13 15.43 -22.48
C ALA A 17 7.46 16.79 -22.30
N ARG A 18 6.34 17.02 -22.99
CA ARG A 18 5.40 18.06 -22.58
C ARG A 18 4.98 17.64 -21.18
N ASP A 19 5.41 18.45 -20.22
CA ASP A 19 5.06 18.43 -18.80
C ASP A 19 3.63 17.90 -18.63
N VAL A 20 3.47 16.59 -18.34
CA VAL A 20 2.13 15.98 -18.21
C VAL A 20 1.57 16.46 -16.88
N ARG A 21 0.91 17.61 -16.91
CA ARG A 21 0.19 18.12 -15.77
C ARG A 21 -1.07 17.28 -15.59
N GLN A 22 -1.05 16.44 -14.55
CA GLN A 22 -2.21 15.71 -14.08
C GLN A 22 -2.92 16.53 -13.00
N GLN A 23 -4.19 16.84 -13.21
CA GLN A 23 -5.06 17.47 -12.24
C GLN A 23 -6.20 16.50 -11.89
N VAL A 24 -6.42 16.22 -10.61
CA VAL A 24 -7.58 15.46 -10.16
C VAL A 24 -8.75 16.45 -10.01
N LEU A 25 -9.81 16.26 -10.78
CA LEU A 25 -10.97 17.16 -10.76
C LEU A 25 -11.98 16.76 -9.70
N ALA A 26 -12.21 15.46 -9.53
CA ALA A 26 -13.15 14.96 -8.54
C ALA A 26 -12.90 13.49 -8.17
N SER A 27 -13.25 13.09 -6.96
CA SER A 27 -13.26 11.69 -6.52
C SER A 27 -14.58 11.29 -5.90
N THR A 28 -14.90 10.02 -5.99
CA THR A 28 -16.16 9.48 -5.50
C THR A 28 -16.27 9.55 -3.99
N ARG A 29 -17.44 9.97 -3.49
CA ARG A 29 -17.77 9.97 -2.05
C ARG A 29 -18.87 8.96 -1.77
N ARG A 30 -18.64 8.06 -0.81
CA ARG A 30 -19.64 7.08 -0.35
C ARG A 30 -20.82 7.81 0.31
N GLY A 31 -22.03 7.46 -0.12
CA GLY A 31 -23.30 8.02 0.36
C GLY A 31 -24.49 7.24 -0.22
N ASP A 32 -25.69 7.42 0.33
CA ASP A 32 -26.94 6.78 -0.12
C ASP A 32 -27.48 7.50 -1.38
N TRP A 33 -26.72 7.42 -2.47
CA TRP A 33 -27.02 8.12 -3.72
C TRP A 33 -28.23 7.53 -4.46
N ASP A 34 -28.59 6.27 -4.18
CA ASP A 34 -29.79 5.66 -4.74
C ASP A 34 -31.04 6.36 -4.22
N ARG A 35 -31.05 6.69 -2.92
CA ARG A 35 -32.09 7.53 -2.31
C ARG A 35 -32.09 8.94 -2.90
N PHE A 36 -30.91 9.54 -3.09
CA PHE A 36 -30.78 10.85 -3.72
C PHE A 36 -31.35 10.87 -5.14
N TRP A 37 -31.00 9.91 -6.00
CA TRP A 37 -31.49 9.85 -7.37
C TRP A 37 -32.99 9.54 -7.44
N ARG A 38 -33.51 8.70 -6.54
CA ARG A 38 -34.95 8.42 -6.39
C ARG A 38 -35.75 9.64 -5.91
N GLN A 39 -35.15 10.53 -5.14
CA GLN A 39 -35.80 11.76 -4.63
C GLN A 39 -35.59 12.99 -5.55
N SER A 40 -34.63 12.92 -6.47
CA SER A 40 -34.22 14.02 -7.38
C SER A 40 -35.19 14.32 -8.52
N ASP A 41 -36.48 14.08 -8.35
CA ASP A 41 -37.48 14.16 -9.43
C ASP A 41 -37.51 15.48 -10.21
N ALA A 42 -36.91 16.55 -9.68
CA ALA A 42 -36.94 17.88 -10.27
C ALA A 42 -35.72 18.31 -11.14
N ALA A 43 -34.61 17.57 -11.25
CA ALA A 43 -33.49 18.03 -12.10
C ALA A 43 -32.75 16.92 -12.89
N PRO A 44 -32.66 17.00 -14.23
CA PRO A 44 -31.85 16.09 -15.06
C PRO A 44 -30.34 16.29 -14.86
N LEU A 45 -29.97 17.29 -14.05
CA LEU A 45 -28.62 17.79 -13.92
C LEU A 45 -28.32 18.15 -12.47
N VAL A 46 -27.27 17.54 -11.92
CA VAL A 46 -26.84 17.80 -10.54
C VAL A 46 -25.48 18.49 -10.54
N LYS A 47 -25.43 19.70 -9.97
CA LYS A 47 -24.18 20.41 -9.71
C LYS A 47 -23.50 19.77 -8.49
N MET A 48 -22.34 19.17 -8.70
CA MET A 48 -21.57 18.62 -7.59
C MET A 48 -20.71 19.72 -6.95
N PRO A 49 -20.51 19.69 -5.62
CA PRO A 49 -19.45 20.47 -4.99
C PRO A 49 -18.11 20.12 -5.66
N GLY A 50 -17.26 21.14 -5.89
CA GLY A 50 -15.94 20.92 -6.48
C GLY A 50 -15.19 19.79 -5.76
N GLY A 51 -14.68 18.82 -6.52
CA GLY A 51 -13.95 17.67 -5.96
C GLY A 51 -14.77 16.40 -5.71
N LEU A 52 -16.10 16.38 -5.90
CA LEU A 52 -16.94 15.21 -5.61
C LEU A 52 -17.59 14.56 -6.84
N LEU A 53 -17.56 13.23 -6.91
CA LEU A 53 -18.36 12.41 -7.83
C LEU A 53 -19.41 11.59 -7.07
N PRO A 54 -20.60 11.35 -7.65
CA PRO A 54 -21.57 10.43 -7.07
C PRO A 54 -21.05 8.98 -7.12
N SER A 55 -21.53 8.12 -6.20
CA SER A 55 -21.15 6.70 -6.22
C SER A 55 -21.69 5.96 -7.44
N VAL A 56 -22.81 6.43 -7.99
CA VAL A 56 -23.47 5.89 -9.18
C VAL A 56 -24.01 7.03 -10.04
N ILE A 57 -23.83 6.91 -11.36
CA ILE A 57 -24.50 7.72 -12.39
C ILE A 57 -25.45 6.78 -13.15
N PRO A 58 -26.76 6.81 -12.84
CA PRO A 58 -27.72 5.96 -13.52
C PRO A 58 -27.93 6.39 -14.97
N GLY A 59 -28.28 5.43 -15.81
CA GLY A 59 -28.60 5.61 -17.21
C GLY A 59 -30.09 5.43 -17.52
N PRO A 60 -30.51 5.58 -18.78
CA PRO A 60 -31.89 5.41 -19.19
C PRO A 60 -32.46 4.00 -18.94
N ALA A 61 -31.61 2.98 -18.86
CA ALA A 61 -32.05 1.61 -18.53
C ALA A 61 -32.38 1.42 -17.04
N ASP A 62 -32.03 2.38 -16.18
CA ASP A 62 -32.27 2.32 -14.74
C ASP A 62 -33.66 2.85 -14.36
N ALA A 63 -34.66 1.98 -14.41
CA ALA A 63 -36.03 2.32 -14.01
C ALA A 63 -36.11 2.86 -12.57
N TRP A 64 -35.27 2.34 -11.68
CA TRP A 64 -35.18 2.79 -10.28
C TRP A 64 -34.73 4.25 -10.13
N ALA A 65 -34.11 4.83 -11.16
CA ALA A 65 -33.67 6.23 -11.20
C ALA A 65 -34.52 7.09 -12.17
N GLY A 66 -35.69 6.59 -12.58
CA GLY A 66 -36.64 7.28 -13.45
C GLY A 66 -36.41 7.06 -14.94
N GLY A 67 -35.58 6.09 -15.36
CA GLY A 67 -35.49 5.61 -16.75
C GLY A 67 -35.11 6.67 -17.80
N ARG A 68 -34.31 7.66 -17.42
CA ARG A 68 -33.92 8.79 -18.28
C ARG A 68 -32.42 9.10 -18.14
N PRO A 69 -31.79 9.73 -19.14
CA PRO A 69 -30.40 10.17 -19.03
C PRO A 69 -30.18 11.08 -17.81
N ARG A 70 -29.06 10.88 -17.10
CA ARG A 70 -28.66 11.74 -15.98
C ARG A 70 -27.30 12.37 -16.23
N ALA A 71 -27.16 13.62 -15.79
CA ALA A 71 -25.94 14.39 -15.96
C ALA A 71 -25.36 14.91 -14.64
N VAL A 72 -24.04 14.88 -14.57
CA VAL A 72 -23.24 15.40 -13.45
C VAL A 72 -22.39 16.56 -13.96
N ARG A 73 -22.38 17.69 -13.24
CA ARG A 73 -21.50 18.83 -13.54
C ARG A 73 -20.34 18.92 -12.56
N VAL A 74 -19.16 19.17 -13.09
CA VAL A 74 -17.92 19.44 -12.36
C VAL A 74 -17.31 20.74 -12.88
N GLU A 75 -17.15 21.71 -11.99
CA GLU A 75 -16.47 22.98 -12.27
C GLU A 75 -14.98 22.83 -11.99
N PHE A 76 -14.13 23.35 -12.88
CA PHE A 76 -12.68 23.24 -12.74
C PHE A 76 -11.95 24.40 -13.43
N HIS A 77 -10.75 24.68 -12.94
CA HIS A 77 -9.83 25.66 -13.51
C HIS A 77 -8.67 24.95 -14.21
N ALA A 78 -8.42 25.27 -15.47
CA ALA A 78 -7.30 24.77 -16.26
C ALA A 78 -6.99 25.73 -17.42
N GLU A 79 -5.71 25.94 -17.73
CA GLU A 79 -5.31 26.79 -18.86
C GLU A 79 -5.93 26.32 -20.19
N PRO A 80 -6.17 27.23 -21.16
CA PRO A 80 -6.61 26.85 -22.50
C PRO A 80 -5.69 25.82 -23.17
N GLY A 81 -6.29 24.89 -23.91
CA GLY A 81 -5.57 23.83 -24.62
C GLY A 81 -6.35 22.53 -24.75
N GLU A 82 -5.73 21.52 -25.36
CA GLU A 82 -6.28 20.17 -25.46
C GLU A 82 -5.87 19.31 -24.26
N TYR A 83 -6.84 18.57 -23.74
CA TYR A 83 -6.69 17.70 -22.58
C TYR A 83 -7.36 16.34 -22.81
N ILE A 84 -6.90 15.34 -22.07
CA ILE A 84 -7.57 14.05 -21.93
C ILE A 84 -8.28 14.05 -20.58
N VAL A 85 -9.60 13.92 -20.61
CA VAL A 85 -10.41 13.56 -19.45
C VAL A 85 -10.29 12.06 -19.25
N GLU A 86 -9.81 11.64 -18.08
CA GLU A 86 -9.74 10.24 -17.67
C GLU A 86 -10.76 10.01 -16.53
N LEU A 87 -11.79 9.21 -16.82
CA LEU A 87 -12.80 8.79 -15.85
C LEU A 87 -12.54 7.33 -15.48
N LEU A 88 -12.08 7.11 -14.26
CA LEU A 88 -11.84 5.80 -13.69
C LEU A 88 -13.14 5.26 -13.09
N PHE A 89 -13.34 3.95 -13.18
CA PHE A 89 -14.52 3.29 -12.64
C PHE A 89 -14.16 2.32 -11.54
N ASN A 90 -15.07 2.18 -10.59
CA ASN A 90 -15.12 1.05 -9.70
C ASN A 90 -15.79 -0.14 -10.39
N GLU A 91 -16.93 0.11 -11.04
CA GLU A 91 -17.72 -0.90 -11.73
C GLU A 91 -18.61 -0.26 -12.81
N THR A 92 -19.05 -1.08 -13.77
CA THR A 92 -20.08 -0.72 -14.76
C THR A 92 -21.03 -1.91 -14.95
N HIS A 93 -22.20 -1.66 -15.53
CA HIS A 93 -23.17 -2.72 -15.74
C HIS A 93 -22.66 -3.83 -16.70
N GLU A 94 -22.95 -5.09 -16.39
CA GLU A 94 -22.50 -6.28 -17.12
C GLU A 94 -23.21 -6.48 -18.48
N ALA A 95 -24.53 -6.34 -18.54
CA ALA A 95 -25.30 -6.55 -19.77
C ALA A 95 -25.56 -5.27 -20.60
N ALA A 96 -25.64 -4.11 -19.94
CA ALA A 96 -26.01 -2.83 -20.55
C ALA A 96 -25.04 -1.72 -20.11
N PRO A 97 -23.76 -1.77 -20.53
CA PRO A 97 -22.77 -0.80 -20.10
C PRO A 97 -23.16 0.64 -20.53
N PRO A 98 -22.84 1.65 -19.71
CA PRO A 98 -23.22 3.04 -19.93
C PRO A 98 -22.51 3.68 -21.13
N VAL A 99 -23.20 4.56 -21.84
CA VAL A 99 -22.62 5.49 -22.82
C VAL A 99 -22.53 6.87 -22.19
N LEU A 100 -21.31 7.35 -21.99
CA LEU A 100 -21.09 8.66 -21.37
C LEU A 100 -20.74 9.71 -22.41
N ARG A 101 -21.50 10.80 -22.39
CA ARG A 101 -21.25 12.01 -23.18
C ARG A 101 -20.57 13.07 -22.31
N PHE A 102 -19.48 13.63 -22.82
CA PHE A 102 -18.69 14.68 -22.21
C PHE A 102 -18.95 16.00 -22.96
N SER A 103 -19.37 17.03 -22.22
CA SER A 103 -19.56 18.38 -22.76
C SER A 103 -18.83 19.39 -21.90
N VAL A 104 -18.15 20.35 -22.51
CA VAL A 104 -17.43 21.44 -21.84
C VAL A 104 -18.12 22.75 -22.18
N ASN A 105 -18.48 23.53 -21.17
CA ASN A 105 -19.15 24.84 -21.33
C ASN A 105 -20.41 24.76 -22.23
N GLY A 106 -21.13 23.64 -22.17
CA GLY A 106 -22.33 23.39 -22.97
C GLY A 106 -22.10 22.81 -24.37
N ARG A 107 -20.85 22.73 -24.84
CA ARG A 107 -20.50 22.12 -26.14
C ARG A 107 -20.08 20.68 -25.99
N GLU A 108 -20.69 19.77 -26.75
CA GLU A 108 -20.30 18.37 -26.80
C GLU A 108 -18.87 18.21 -27.35
N GLN A 109 -18.07 17.40 -26.65
CA GLN A 109 -16.67 17.12 -26.99
C GLN A 109 -16.47 15.67 -27.41
N ALA A 110 -17.09 14.73 -26.69
CA ALA A 110 -16.94 13.30 -26.93
C ALA A 110 -18.12 12.50 -26.39
N LYS A 111 -18.33 11.33 -26.99
CA LYS A 111 -19.27 10.30 -26.52
C LYS A 111 -18.56 8.95 -26.55
N VAL A 112 -18.53 8.25 -25.42
CA VAL A 112 -17.73 7.04 -25.25
C VAL A 112 -18.55 5.94 -24.57
N GLN A 113 -18.60 4.76 -25.19
CA GLN A 113 -19.19 3.56 -24.61
C GLN A 113 -18.24 3.00 -23.55
N ALA A 114 -18.75 2.77 -22.34
CA ALA A 114 -17.97 2.10 -21.29
C ALA A 114 -17.76 0.63 -21.64
N ALA A 115 -16.63 0.08 -21.19
CA ALA A 115 -16.39 -1.35 -21.23
C ALA A 115 -17.39 -2.09 -20.32
N THR A 116 -17.63 -3.36 -20.61
CA THR A 116 -18.48 -4.22 -19.80
C THR A 116 -17.84 -4.51 -18.44
N GLY A 117 -18.58 -4.25 -17.37
CA GLY A 117 -18.19 -4.59 -16.00
C GLY A 117 -18.74 -5.95 -15.55
N GLN A 118 -18.64 -6.23 -14.26
CA GLN A 118 -19.17 -7.46 -13.64
C GLN A 118 -20.54 -7.25 -12.97
N GLY A 119 -21.17 -6.09 -13.17
CA GLY A 119 -22.53 -5.82 -12.68
C GLY A 119 -22.68 -5.88 -11.16
N ARG A 120 -21.57 -5.91 -10.41
CA ARG A 120 -21.60 -6.06 -8.95
C ARG A 120 -22.31 -4.87 -8.32
N PRO A 121 -23.30 -5.08 -7.43
CA PRO A 121 -23.84 -3.97 -6.65
C PRO A 121 -22.77 -3.47 -5.67
N GLY A 122 -22.80 -2.17 -5.37
CA GLY A 122 -21.93 -1.58 -4.35
C GLY A 122 -22.18 -2.16 -2.95
N PRO A 123 -21.33 -1.83 -1.96
CA PRO A 123 -20.30 -0.80 -1.98
C PRO A 123 -19.02 -1.22 -2.72
N TYR A 124 -18.45 -0.29 -3.46
CA TYR A 124 -17.22 -0.53 -4.23
C TYR A 124 -15.96 -0.16 -3.43
N GLU A 125 -14.97 -1.05 -3.40
CA GLU A 125 -13.75 -0.88 -2.61
C GLU A 125 -12.48 -0.65 -3.44
N ARG A 126 -12.50 -1.00 -4.72
CA ARG A 126 -11.34 -0.91 -5.63
C ARG A 126 -11.77 -0.36 -6.98
N PHE A 127 -10.94 0.52 -7.55
CA PHE A 127 -11.11 0.94 -8.94
C PHE A 127 -10.63 -0.18 -9.86
N ASN A 128 -11.34 -0.41 -10.96
CA ASN A 128 -10.95 -1.37 -11.99
C ASN A 128 -10.29 -0.60 -13.16
N PRO A 129 -8.96 -0.69 -13.33
CA PRO A 129 -8.27 0.05 -14.39
C PRO A 129 -8.72 -0.37 -15.79
N ALA A 130 -9.22 -1.61 -15.97
CA ALA A 130 -9.71 -2.11 -17.25
C ALA A 130 -10.98 -1.39 -17.72
N LEU A 131 -11.72 -0.75 -16.81
CA LEU A 131 -12.94 0.00 -17.12
C LEU A 131 -12.68 1.49 -17.37
N THR A 132 -11.42 1.94 -17.31
CA THR A 132 -11.07 3.37 -17.45
C THR A 132 -11.50 3.93 -18.79
N MET A 133 -12.21 5.05 -18.76
CA MET A 133 -12.66 5.77 -19.94
C MET A 133 -11.83 7.02 -20.16
N ARG A 134 -11.57 7.34 -21.43
CA ARG A 134 -10.83 8.54 -21.82
C ARG A 134 -11.56 9.29 -22.93
N ALA A 135 -11.61 10.60 -22.81
CA ALA A 135 -12.17 11.49 -23.81
C ALA A 135 -11.23 12.69 -24.02
N VAL A 136 -11.04 13.12 -25.26
CA VAL A 136 -10.31 14.36 -25.56
C VAL A 136 -11.27 15.53 -25.44
N ILE A 137 -10.85 16.60 -24.78
CA ILE A 137 -11.60 17.86 -24.67
C ILE A 137 -10.70 19.03 -25.02
N ALA A 138 -11.27 20.07 -25.63
CA ALA A 138 -10.60 21.34 -25.86
C ALA A 138 -11.15 22.41 -24.92
N LEU A 139 -10.26 23.19 -24.32
CA LEU A 139 -10.56 24.31 -23.44
C LEU A 139 -10.16 25.62 -24.13
N ASP A 140 -11.07 26.57 -24.21
CA ASP A 140 -10.89 27.90 -24.78
C ASP A 140 -10.65 28.98 -23.71
N GLN A 141 -11.03 28.70 -22.46
CA GLN A 141 -10.93 29.60 -21.32
C GLN A 141 -10.38 28.89 -20.08
N ALA A 142 -10.08 29.66 -19.03
CA ALA A 142 -9.45 29.13 -17.82
C ALA A 142 -10.44 28.41 -16.89
N ASP A 143 -11.64 28.98 -16.69
CA ASP A 143 -12.69 28.40 -15.85
C ASP A 143 -13.70 27.65 -16.70
N ASN A 144 -13.89 26.36 -16.41
CA ASN A 144 -14.64 25.45 -17.26
C ASN A 144 -15.64 24.62 -16.47
N VAL A 145 -16.71 24.22 -17.15
CA VAL A 145 -17.73 23.32 -16.61
C VAL A 145 -17.78 22.05 -17.46
N LEU A 146 -17.32 20.93 -16.90
CA LEU A 146 -17.46 19.61 -17.50
C LEU A 146 -18.81 19.00 -17.10
N THR A 147 -19.62 18.64 -18.09
CA THR A 147 -20.86 17.89 -17.90
C THR A 147 -20.67 16.46 -18.43
N ILE A 148 -20.88 15.48 -17.56
CA ILE A 148 -20.84 14.05 -17.89
C ILE A 148 -22.27 13.51 -17.85
N THR A 149 -22.79 13.09 -19.00
CA THR A 149 -24.16 12.57 -19.13
C THR A 149 -24.13 11.08 -19.44
N ASN A 150 -24.83 10.25 -18.65
CA ASN A 150 -25.11 8.87 -19.03
C ASN A 150 -26.30 8.85 -19.99
N GLU A 151 -26.02 8.74 -21.29
CA GLU A 151 -26.96 8.99 -22.37
C GLU A 151 -27.68 7.72 -22.85
N ALA A 152 -27.07 6.55 -22.66
CA ALA A 152 -27.64 5.26 -23.02
C ALA A 152 -27.04 4.15 -22.14
N GLY A 153 -27.74 3.02 -22.01
CA GLY A 153 -27.33 1.93 -21.13
C GLY A 153 -27.76 2.12 -19.68
N SER A 154 -27.17 1.32 -18.79
CA SER A 154 -27.50 1.25 -17.37
C SER A 154 -26.43 1.98 -16.55
N TRP A 155 -26.40 1.77 -15.24
CA TRP A 155 -25.62 2.56 -14.30
C TRP A 155 -24.10 2.46 -14.51
N ALA A 156 -23.41 3.53 -14.10
CA ALA A 156 -21.96 3.62 -14.05
C ALA A 156 -21.51 3.97 -12.62
N ALA A 157 -20.52 3.28 -12.07
CA ALA A 157 -19.97 3.60 -10.76
C ALA A 157 -18.57 4.23 -10.89
N PRO A 158 -18.46 5.56 -11.10
CA PRO A 158 -17.16 6.22 -11.23
C PRO A 158 -16.40 6.18 -9.90
N SER A 159 -15.08 6.24 -9.97
CA SER A 159 -14.18 6.29 -8.80
C SER A 159 -13.41 7.62 -8.72
N ARG A 160 -12.94 8.11 -9.87
CA ARG A 160 -12.12 9.33 -9.95
C ARG A 160 -12.15 9.93 -11.36
N LEU A 161 -12.19 11.25 -11.42
CA LEU A 161 -12.11 12.05 -12.63
C LEU A 161 -10.79 12.83 -12.63
N ARG A 162 -10.03 12.71 -13.72
CA ARG A 162 -8.74 13.38 -13.91
C ARG A 162 -8.74 14.13 -15.23
N LEU A 163 -7.94 15.18 -15.26
CA LEU A 163 -7.61 15.96 -16.43
C LEU A 163 -6.10 15.84 -16.69
N LEU A 164 -5.73 15.44 -17.90
CA LEU A 164 -4.35 15.22 -18.31
C LEU A 164 -4.03 16.17 -19.46
N ARG A 165 -3.02 17.04 -19.31
CA ARG A 165 -2.50 17.85 -20.42
C ARG A 165 -1.33 17.13 -21.08
N GLY A 166 -1.37 16.99 -22.40
CA GLY A 166 -0.35 16.27 -23.17
C GLY A 166 -0.71 14.80 -23.42
N VAL A 167 -0.05 14.19 -24.40
CA VAL A 167 -0.30 12.80 -24.80
C VAL A 167 0.12 11.89 -23.67
N GLY A 168 -0.85 11.32 -22.95
CA GLY A 168 -0.59 10.33 -21.90
C GLY A 168 0.23 9.18 -22.47
N PHE A 169 1.48 9.06 -22.03
CA PHE A 169 2.30 7.89 -22.30
C PHE A 169 1.76 6.73 -21.46
N TYR A 170 0.98 5.85 -22.09
CA TYR A 170 0.42 4.66 -21.45
C TYR A 170 1.30 3.44 -21.77
N PRO A 171 2.12 2.92 -20.83
CA PRO A 171 3.14 1.91 -21.12
C PRO A 171 2.54 0.58 -21.60
N ALA A 172 1.39 0.18 -21.06
CA ALA A 172 0.67 -1.02 -21.48
C ALA A 172 0.11 -0.88 -22.92
N ARG A 173 -0.29 0.33 -23.31
CA ARG A 173 -0.77 0.64 -24.67
C ARG A 173 0.39 0.85 -25.64
N LEU A 174 1.56 1.33 -25.19
CA LEU A 174 2.75 1.40 -26.04
C LEU A 174 3.31 0.00 -26.32
N GLY A 175 3.45 -0.86 -25.30
CA GLY A 175 3.86 -2.25 -25.51
C GLY A 175 2.88 -3.00 -26.42
N TRP A 176 1.57 -2.85 -26.19
CA TRP A 176 0.55 -3.51 -27.01
C TRP A 176 0.37 -2.86 -28.39
N GLU A 177 0.41 -1.53 -28.55
CA GLU A 177 0.31 -0.88 -29.87
C GLU A 177 1.60 -0.96 -30.69
N LEU A 178 2.79 -1.05 -30.07
CA LEU A 178 4.03 -1.37 -30.78
C LEU A 178 4.02 -2.81 -31.30
N LEU A 179 3.41 -3.75 -30.56
CA LEU A 179 3.28 -5.14 -30.97
C LEU A 179 2.06 -5.43 -31.85
N ALA A 180 0.96 -4.68 -31.73
CA ALA A 180 -0.31 -4.94 -32.41
C ALA A 180 -0.56 -4.03 -33.63
N ARG A 181 0.25 -2.98 -33.86
CA ARG A 181 0.16 -2.20 -35.10
C ARG A 181 0.86 -2.97 -36.21
N PRO A 182 0.13 -3.36 -37.28
CA PRO A 182 0.72 -4.07 -38.41
C PRO A 182 1.92 -3.30 -38.95
N ALA A 183 1.90 -1.98 -39.01
CA ALA A 183 2.99 -1.17 -39.56
C ALA A 183 4.36 -1.34 -38.86
N LEU A 184 4.40 -1.64 -37.56
CA LEU A 184 5.67 -1.82 -36.84
C LEU A 184 6.16 -3.27 -36.89
N LEU A 185 5.23 -4.25 -36.89
CA LEU A 185 5.54 -5.64 -37.23
C LEU A 185 5.93 -5.79 -38.70
N TRP A 186 5.28 -5.06 -39.63
CA TRP A 186 5.65 -4.95 -41.05
C TRP A 186 6.90 -4.09 -41.24
N GLY A 187 7.20 -3.17 -40.33
CA GLY A 187 8.44 -2.39 -40.31
C GLY A 187 9.63 -3.22 -39.83
N LEU A 188 9.44 -4.02 -38.77
CA LEU A 188 10.43 -4.98 -38.28
C LEU A 188 10.57 -6.17 -39.22
N ALA A 189 9.47 -6.75 -39.69
CA ALA A 189 9.48 -7.78 -40.73
C ALA A 189 10.00 -7.21 -42.06
N GLY A 190 9.76 -5.94 -42.37
CA GLY A 190 10.30 -5.24 -43.53
C GLY A 190 11.81 -4.97 -43.40
N LEU A 191 12.30 -4.63 -42.20
CA LEU A 191 13.73 -4.53 -41.91
C LEU A 191 14.41 -5.91 -41.91
N LEU A 192 13.72 -6.94 -41.45
CA LEU A 192 14.20 -8.32 -41.43
C LEU A 192 14.16 -8.93 -42.83
N LEU A 193 13.12 -8.65 -43.62
CA LEU A 193 13.01 -8.99 -45.05
C LEU A 193 13.97 -8.16 -45.89
N ALA A 194 14.20 -6.89 -45.59
CA ALA A 194 15.22 -6.08 -46.25
C ALA A 194 16.62 -6.56 -45.89
N ALA A 195 16.88 -6.95 -44.64
CA ALA A 195 18.13 -7.57 -44.23
C ALA A 195 18.34 -8.94 -44.91
N VAL A 196 17.30 -9.78 -45.00
CA VAL A 196 17.33 -11.07 -45.71
C VAL A 196 17.45 -10.88 -47.22
N PHE A 197 16.73 -9.93 -47.82
CA PHE A 197 16.83 -9.58 -49.24
C PHE A 197 18.22 -9.03 -49.56
N PHE A 198 18.77 -8.15 -48.73
CA PHE A 198 20.17 -7.70 -48.87
C PHE A 198 21.16 -8.86 -48.66
N TRP A 199 20.90 -9.79 -47.74
CA TRP A 199 21.70 -10.99 -47.50
C TRP A 199 21.68 -11.99 -48.67
N VAL A 200 20.57 -12.05 -49.41
CA VAL A 200 20.37 -12.92 -50.58
C VAL A 200 20.84 -12.25 -51.88
N TRP A 201 20.68 -10.93 -52.03
CA TRP A 201 20.92 -10.20 -53.28
C TRP A 201 22.33 -9.59 -53.39
N ALA A 202 22.98 -9.24 -52.28
CA ALA A 202 24.35 -8.75 -52.32
C ALA A 202 25.33 -9.94 -52.39
N GLY A 203 26.18 -9.93 -53.41
CA GLY A 203 27.09 -11.02 -53.76
C GLY A 203 27.87 -11.62 -52.57
N ARG A 204 27.98 -12.95 -52.60
CA ARG A 204 28.56 -13.80 -51.55
C ARG A 204 30.05 -13.53 -51.37
N GLY A 205 30.39 -12.80 -50.31
CA GLY A 205 31.75 -12.69 -49.78
C GLY A 205 31.75 -12.77 -48.25
N LEU A 206 32.69 -13.54 -47.69
CA LEU A 206 32.81 -13.80 -46.24
C LEU A 206 32.92 -12.52 -45.39
N ALA A 207 33.54 -11.47 -45.94
CA ALA A 207 33.68 -10.17 -45.28
C ALA A 207 32.35 -9.41 -45.13
N TRP A 208 31.38 -9.67 -46.03
CA TRP A 208 30.12 -8.96 -46.04
C TRP A 208 29.06 -9.63 -45.16
N THR A 209 29.04 -10.97 -45.11
CA THR A 209 28.26 -11.70 -44.11
C THR A 209 28.72 -11.37 -42.70
N ALA A 210 30.04 -11.22 -42.47
CA ALA A 210 30.59 -10.72 -41.22
C ALA A 210 30.10 -9.31 -40.88
N GLY A 211 30.10 -8.38 -41.85
CA GLY A 211 29.60 -7.00 -41.67
C GLY A 211 28.11 -6.92 -41.37
N ALA A 212 27.27 -7.67 -42.08
CA ALA A 212 25.83 -7.74 -41.84
C ALA A 212 25.50 -8.37 -40.48
N THR A 213 26.23 -9.42 -40.09
CA THR A 213 26.10 -10.08 -38.79
C THR A 213 26.52 -9.16 -37.65
N ALA A 214 27.62 -8.42 -37.83
CA ALA A 214 28.08 -7.41 -36.88
C ALA A 214 27.05 -6.27 -36.71
N LEU A 215 26.46 -5.78 -37.81
CA LEU A 215 25.45 -4.74 -37.77
C LEU A 215 24.16 -5.20 -37.07
N LEU A 216 23.71 -6.42 -37.35
CA LEU A 216 22.56 -7.03 -36.64
C LEU A 216 22.85 -7.20 -35.15
N GLY A 217 24.05 -7.71 -34.80
CA GLY A 217 24.48 -7.85 -33.42
C GLY A 217 24.50 -6.50 -32.68
N VAL A 218 25.13 -5.49 -33.26
CA VAL A 218 25.22 -4.13 -32.70
C VAL A 218 23.83 -3.50 -32.55
N SER A 219 22.98 -3.61 -33.57
CA SER A 219 21.62 -3.05 -33.54
C SER A 219 20.76 -3.73 -32.46
N SER A 220 20.93 -5.03 -32.28
CA SER A 220 20.22 -5.80 -31.25
C SER A 220 20.66 -5.39 -29.84
N LEU A 221 21.97 -5.19 -29.63
CA LEU A 221 22.52 -4.69 -28.36
C LEU A 221 22.02 -3.28 -28.03
N VAL A 222 21.96 -2.39 -29.03
CA VAL A 222 21.42 -1.03 -28.86
C VAL A 222 19.95 -1.07 -28.49
N LEU A 223 19.14 -1.91 -29.16
CA LEU A 223 17.72 -2.08 -28.84
C LEU A 223 17.52 -2.64 -27.42
N MET A 224 18.32 -3.63 -27.01
CA MET A 224 18.28 -4.17 -25.64
C MET A 224 18.65 -3.09 -24.61
N GLY A 225 19.67 -2.28 -24.89
CA GLY A 225 20.05 -1.15 -24.02
C GLY A 225 18.94 -0.12 -23.90
N CYS A 226 18.29 0.25 -25.01
CA CYS A 226 17.16 1.18 -25.01
C CYS A 226 15.95 0.62 -24.24
N ALA A 227 15.62 -0.65 -24.45
CA ALA A 227 14.54 -1.32 -23.73
C ALA A 227 14.82 -1.35 -22.22
N GLU A 228 16.06 -1.64 -21.81
CA GLU A 228 16.48 -1.67 -20.41
C GLU A 228 16.37 -0.28 -19.78
N LEU A 229 16.77 0.79 -20.48
CA LEU A 229 16.60 2.18 -20.01
C LEU A 229 15.13 2.59 -19.88
N LEU A 230 14.29 2.21 -20.85
CA LEU A 230 12.85 2.46 -20.77
C LEU A 230 12.21 1.71 -19.59
N PHE A 231 12.63 0.46 -19.34
CA PHE A 231 12.15 -0.32 -18.21
C PHE A 231 12.58 0.29 -16.87
N ARG A 232 13.81 0.80 -16.77
CA ARG A 232 14.30 1.54 -15.59
C ARG A 232 13.50 2.81 -15.34
N GLN A 233 13.23 3.59 -16.39
CA GLN A 233 12.39 4.78 -16.31
C GLN A 233 10.98 4.42 -15.85
N TYR A 234 10.42 3.31 -16.34
CA TYR A 234 9.14 2.79 -15.88
C TYR A 234 9.15 2.45 -14.38
N LEU A 235 10.18 1.76 -13.89
CA LEU A 235 10.31 1.46 -12.46
C LEU A 235 10.47 2.72 -11.61
N ILE A 236 11.06 3.80 -12.12
CA ILE A 236 11.09 5.11 -11.45
C ILE A 236 9.68 5.67 -11.30
N MET A 237 8.93 5.72 -12.40
CA MET A 237 7.61 6.36 -12.48
C MET A 237 6.50 5.54 -11.82
N ALA A 238 6.66 4.22 -11.71
CA ALA A 238 5.70 3.31 -11.09
C ALA A 238 6.34 2.51 -9.94
N PRO A 239 6.55 3.10 -8.76
CA PRO A 239 7.15 2.41 -7.61
C PRO A 239 6.43 1.13 -7.20
N GLN A 240 5.11 1.08 -7.36
CA GLN A 240 4.29 -0.12 -7.13
C GLN A 240 4.61 -1.30 -8.05
N ALA A 241 5.13 -1.04 -9.27
CA ALA A 241 5.54 -2.09 -10.21
C ALA A 241 6.85 -2.77 -9.81
N ARG A 242 7.59 -2.18 -8.86
CA ARG A 242 8.85 -2.71 -8.34
C ARG A 242 8.66 -4.02 -7.56
N ASN A 243 7.44 -4.27 -7.09
CA ASN A 243 7.08 -5.41 -6.25
C ASN A 243 6.17 -6.41 -6.98
N LEU A 244 6.00 -6.30 -8.31
CA LEU A 244 5.09 -7.14 -9.10
C LEU A 244 5.36 -8.64 -8.88
N ALA A 245 6.62 -9.08 -8.83
CA ALA A 245 6.95 -10.48 -8.59
C ALA A 245 6.57 -10.93 -7.16
N ALA A 246 6.90 -10.16 -6.12
CA ALA A 246 6.47 -10.43 -4.74
C ALA A 246 4.93 -10.38 -4.58
N GLN A 247 4.25 -9.55 -5.36
CA GLN A 247 2.78 -9.51 -5.41
C GLN A 247 2.20 -10.77 -6.04
N HIS A 248 2.83 -11.34 -7.07
CA HIS A 248 2.38 -12.60 -7.70
C HIS A 248 2.53 -13.80 -6.75
N SER A 249 3.62 -13.88 -5.98
CA SER A 249 3.82 -14.94 -4.97
C SER A 249 2.89 -14.79 -3.77
N ALA A 250 2.57 -13.55 -3.40
CA ALA A 250 1.56 -13.24 -2.41
C ALA A 250 0.13 -13.45 -2.93
N GLN A 251 -0.11 -13.71 -4.23
CA GLN A 251 -1.44 -13.92 -4.80
C GLN A 251 -1.89 -15.40 -4.81
N ALA A 252 -1.56 -16.17 -3.77
CA ALA A 252 -2.43 -17.31 -3.47
C ALA A 252 -3.87 -16.77 -3.34
N PRO A 253 -4.89 -17.41 -3.93
CA PRO A 253 -6.25 -16.91 -3.84
C PRO A 253 -6.61 -16.80 -2.35
N ASP A 254 -6.82 -15.57 -1.88
CA ASP A 254 -7.18 -15.24 -0.50
C ASP A 254 -8.65 -15.64 -0.25
N ALA A 255 -8.91 -16.95 -0.36
CA ALA A 255 -10.22 -17.54 -0.16
C ALA A 255 -10.58 -17.51 1.33
N ARG A 256 -11.88 -17.45 1.61
CA ARG A 256 -12.39 -17.54 2.97
C ARG A 256 -11.97 -18.86 3.61
N GLY A 257 -11.40 -18.81 4.81
CA GLY A 257 -10.96 -19.99 5.55
C GLY A 257 -9.54 -20.46 5.22
N THR A 258 -8.79 -19.74 4.38
CA THR A 258 -7.37 -20.04 4.10
C THR A 258 -6.53 -19.99 5.39
N SER A 259 -5.62 -20.95 5.56
CA SER A 259 -4.59 -20.90 6.60
C SER A 259 -3.37 -20.17 6.09
N TYR A 260 -3.13 -18.97 6.62
CA TYR A 260 -2.01 -18.14 6.26
C TYR A 260 -0.76 -18.47 7.08
N THR A 261 0.39 -18.40 6.43
CA THR A 261 1.71 -18.22 7.04
C THR A 261 2.06 -16.74 7.12
N TYR A 262 3.12 -16.40 7.86
CA TYR A 262 3.63 -15.02 7.96
C TYR A 262 3.83 -14.37 6.59
N VAL A 263 4.51 -15.05 5.67
CA VAL A 263 4.81 -14.51 4.33
C VAL A 263 3.55 -14.36 3.49
N THR A 264 2.57 -15.26 3.63
CA THR A 264 1.36 -15.22 2.80
C THR A 264 0.30 -14.22 3.27
N MET A 265 0.37 -13.72 4.51
CA MET A 265 -0.60 -12.73 5.03
C MET A 265 -0.15 -11.27 4.85
N ILE A 266 1.06 -11.05 4.37
CA ILE A 266 1.63 -9.71 4.15
C ILE A 266 1.79 -9.43 2.65
N GLN A 267 1.96 -8.16 2.33
CA GLN A 267 2.28 -7.67 1.00
C GLN A 267 3.28 -6.51 1.09
N PRO A 268 4.18 -6.32 0.11
CA PRO A 268 5.00 -5.13 0.02
C PRO A 268 4.17 -3.84 -0.02
N ASN A 269 4.63 -2.78 0.63
CA ASN A 269 3.98 -1.47 0.55
C ASN A 269 4.64 -0.63 -0.57
N PRO A 270 3.87 0.14 -1.35
CA PRO A 270 4.42 1.04 -2.37
C PRO A 270 5.16 2.26 -1.78
N ASP A 271 4.86 2.69 -0.55
CA ASP A 271 5.60 3.74 0.15
C ASP A 271 6.81 3.11 0.84
N LEU A 272 8.03 3.49 0.43
CA LEU A 272 9.27 2.87 0.91
C LEU A 272 9.58 3.17 2.38
N GLU A 273 8.88 4.11 3.04
CA GLU A 273 8.99 4.26 4.49
C GLU A 273 8.28 3.13 5.26
N ILE A 274 7.33 2.43 4.61
CA ILE A 274 6.68 1.22 5.14
C ILE A 274 7.17 0.04 4.30
N ILE A 275 7.80 -0.97 4.88
CA ILE A 275 8.43 -2.00 4.03
C ILE A 275 7.39 -2.96 3.46
N TYR A 276 6.47 -3.42 4.30
CA TYR A 276 5.34 -4.28 3.96
C TYR A 276 4.19 -3.96 4.90
N ASN A 277 2.99 -4.47 4.62
CA ASN A 277 1.83 -4.41 5.51
C ASN A 277 1.03 -5.71 5.40
N LEU A 278 0.10 -5.96 6.33
CA LEU A 278 -0.86 -7.04 6.19
C LEU A 278 -1.67 -6.85 4.89
N LYS A 279 -2.04 -7.93 4.21
CA LYS A 279 -2.99 -7.84 3.11
C LYS A 279 -4.36 -7.37 3.64
N PRO A 280 -5.13 -6.62 2.83
CA PRO A 280 -6.45 -6.15 3.24
C PRO A 280 -7.50 -7.25 3.05
N ASN A 281 -8.59 -7.17 3.83
CA ASN A 281 -9.78 -8.01 3.67
C ASN A 281 -9.53 -9.53 3.75
N LEU A 282 -8.53 -9.96 4.53
CA LEU A 282 -8.33 -11.37 4.80
C LEU A 282 -9.48 -11.88 5.68
N ASP A 283 -9.95 -13.10 5.38
CA ASP A 283 -10.87 -13.85 6.23
C ASP A 283 -10.42 -15.32 6.26
N GLY A 284 -9.67 -15.72 7.29
CA GLY A 284 -9.13 -17.06 7.39
C GLY A 284 -8.51 -17.34 8.75
N TYR A 285 -7.40 -18.09 8.76
CA TYR A 285 -6.74 -18.53 9.98
C TYR A 285 -5.25 -18.21 9.92
N PHE A 286 -4.67 -17.85 11.05
CA PHE A 286 -3.24 -17.73 11.24
C PHE A 286 -2.88 -18.33 12.59
N ALA A 287 -1.84 -19.17 12.63
CA ALA A 287 -1.43 -19.89 13.85
C ALA A 287 -2.60 -20.61 14.56
N LYS A 288 -3.54 -21.20 13.79
CA LYS A 288 -4.77 -21.86 14.28
C LYS A 288 -5.85 -20.94 14.86
N HIS A 289 -5.66 -19.62 14.84
CA HIS A 289 -6.66 -18.65 15.30
C HIS A 289 -7.30 -17.90 14.12
N PRO A 290 -8.57 -17.49 14.23
CA PRO A 290 -9.20 -16.65 13.21
C PRO A 290 -8.41 -15.35 12.99
N LEU A 291 -8.13 -15.07 11.72
CA LEU A 291 -7.50 -13.85 11.25
C LEU A 291 -8.45 -13.13 10.31
N LYS A 292 -8.80 -11.90 10.69
CA LYS A 292 -9.46 -10.94 9.81
C LYS A 292 -8.63 -9.68 9.70
N THR A 293 -8.54 -9.15 8.50
CA THR A 293 -8.00 -7.82 8.25
C THR A 293 -8.99 -6.96 7.49
N ASN A 294 -8.94 -5.65 7.65
CA ASN A 294 -9.84 -4.73 6.96
C ASN A 294 -9.18 -4.06 5.74
N ALA A 295 -9.95 -3.23 5.03
CA ALA A 295 -9.49 -2.50 3.84
C ALA A 295 -8.31 -1.54 4.09
N TYR A 296 -7.96 -1.31 5.36
CA TYR A 296 -6.88 -0.44 5.79
C TYR A 296 -5.72 -1.21 6.43
N PHE A 297 -5.59 -2.50 6.11
CA PHE A 297 -4.48 -3.37 6.51
C PHE A 297 -4.37 -3.58 8.03
N MET A 298 -5.42 -3.27 8.78
CA MET A 298 -5.48 -3.51 10.23
C MET A 298 -6.00 -4.90 10.51
N ARG A 299 -5.50 -5.54 11.57
CA ARG A 299 -6.13 -6.75 12.11
C ARG A 299 -7.41 -6.38 12.85
N GLY A 300 -8.51 -7.05 12.55
CA GLY A 300 -9.80 -6.85 13.21
C GLY A 300 -10.92 -6.41 12.26
N PRO A 301 -12.00 -5.83 12.81
CA PRO A 301 -13.21 -5.52 12.05
C PRO A 301 -12.99 -4.38 11.04
N ALA A 302 -13.95 -4.23 10.12
CA ALA A 302 -14.02 -3.06 9.25
C ALA A 302 -14.16 -1.78 10.09
N VAL A 303 -13.49 -0.72 9.65
CA VAL A 303 -13.52 0.59 10.31
C VAL A 303 -13.72 1.67 9.26
N GLU A 304 -14.51 2.70 9.58
CA GLU A 304 -14.63 3.88 8.74
C GLU A 304 -13.51 4.90 9.05
N PRO A 305 -13.01 5.69 8.08
CA PRO A 305 -11.98 6.69 8.35
C PRO A 305 -12.36 7.71 9.43
N THR A 306 -13.63 8.10 9.51
CA THR A 306 -14.14 9.04 10.50
C THR A 306 -14.88 8.29 11.60
N ALA A 307 -14.55 8.58 12.86
CA ALA A 307 -15.23 7.98 14.01
C ALA A 307 -16.68 8.46 14.08
N ALA A 308 -17.59 7.59 14.51
CA ALA A 308 -18.94 8.03 14.84
C ALA A 308 -18.91 8.99 16.05
N PRO A 309 -19.88 9.93 16.17
CA PRO A 309 -19.93 10.86 17.30
C PRO A 309 -19.90 10.12 18.64
N GLY A 310 -19.05 10.59 19.57
CA GLY A 310 -18.92 9.98 20.90
C GLY A 310 -18.07 8.70 20.96
N VAL A 311 -17.57 8.18 19.84
CA VAL A 311 -16.64 7.03 19.83
C VAL A 311 -15.21 7.50 20.13
N LEU A 312 -14.52 6.81 21.04
CA LEU A 312 -13.08 7.00 21.29
C LEU A 312 -12.29 6.01 20.45
N ARG A 313 -11.17 6.43 19.85
CA ARG A 313 -10.27 5.52 19.13
C ARG A 313 -8.96 5.29 19.86
N VAL A 314 -8.61 4.02 20.00
CA VAL A 314 -7.35 3.55 20.56
C VAL A 314 -6.61 2.78 19.47
N MET A 315 -5.44 3.25 19.07
CA MET A 315 -4.62 2.62 18.04
C MET A 315 -3.47 1.84 18.65
N GLY A 316 -3.27 0.62 18.17
CA GLY A 316 -2.11 -0.20 18.49
C GLY A 316 -1.08 -0.16 17.36
N LEU A 317 0.16 0.15 17.69
CA LEU A 317 1.35 0.01 16.86
C LEU A 317 2.25 -1.07 17.47
N GLY A 318 2.97 -1.80 16.64
CA GLY A 318 3.85 -2.85 17.11
C GLY A 318 4.10 -3.90 16.04
N ASP A 319 4.68 -5.00 16.50
CA ASP A 319 5.04 -6.13 15.68
C ASP A 319 4.09 -7.33 15.87
N SER A 320 4.64 -8.54 16.04
CA SER A 320 3.89 -9.77 16.27
C SER A 320 3.15 -9.77 17.62
N VAL A 321 3.64 -9.04 18.62
CA VAL A 321 2.93 -8.91 19.91
C VAL A 321 1.70 -8.03 19.75
N MET A 322 1.83 -6.83 19.16
CA MET A 322 0.64 -6.00 18.91
C MET A 322 -0.33 -6.68 17.94
N PHE A 323 0.20 -7.33 16.91
CA PHE A 323 -0.60 -8.14 16.00
C PHE A 323 -1.39 -9.21 16.74
N GLY A 324 -0.80 -9.87 17.76
CA GLY A 324 -1.39 -10.96 18.53
C GLY A 324 -1.10 -12.33 17.93
N TRP A 325 0.17 -12.62 17.68
CA TRP A 325 0.61 -13.87 17.09
C TRP A 325 0.11 -15.08 17.89
N GLY A 326 -0.77 -15.89 17.28
CA GLY A 326 -1.35 -17.05 17.96
C GLY A 326 -2.38 -16.71 19.03
N VAL A 327 -3.01 -15.53 18.98
CA VAL A 327 -4.02 -15.09 19.95
C VAL A 327 -5.32 -14.71 19.23
N SER A 328 -6.48 -15.05 19.82
CA SER A 328 -7.81 -14.70 19.29
C SER A 328 -8.02 -13.18 19.32
N HIS A 329 -8.99 -12.66 18.55
CA HIS A 329 -9.23 -11.22 18.49
C HIS A 329 -9.69 -10.64 19.84
N GLU A 330 -10.51 -11.40 20.55
CA GLU A 330 -11.10 -11.07 21.85
C GLU A 330 -10.04 -11.07 22.96
N ASP A 331 -9.01 -11.89 22.81
CA ASP A 331 -7.92 -12.03 23.77
C ASP A 331 -6.75 -11.07 23.53
N LEU A 332 -6.78 -10.29 22.44
CA LEU A 332 -5.75 -9.31 22.18
C LEU A 332 -5.69 -8.27 23.28
N ALA A 333 -4.47 -7.94 23.72
CA ALA A 333 -4.22 -6.88 24.68
C ALA A 333 -4.91 -5.57 24.27
N LEU A 334 -4.81 -5.16 23.00
CA LEU A 334 -5.48 -3.97 22.48
C LEU A 334 -7.01 -4.04 22.62
N THR A 335 -7.63 -5.17 22.28
CA THR A 335 -9.07 -5.37 22.41
C THR A 335 -9.52 -5.29 23.86
N ARG A 336 -8.79 -5.94 24.77
CA ARG A 336 -9.06 -5.91 26.22
C ARG A 336 -8.87 -4.51 26.82
N VAL A 337 -7.86 -3.75 26.38
CA VAL A 337 -7.72 -2.33 26.76
C VAL A 337 -8.91 -1.51 26.28
N GLY A 338 -9.36 -1.70 25.03
CA GLY A 338 -10.54 -1.03 24.49
C GLY A 338 -11.80 -1.31 25.31
N GLN A 339 -12.05 -2.57 25.66
CA GLN A 339 -13.17 -2.97 26.51
C GLN A 339 -13.11 -2.33 27.90
N ALA A 340 -11.95 -2.37 28.55
CA ALA A 340 -11.76 -1.77 29.87
C ALA A 340 -11.94 -0.24 29.85
N LEU A 341 -11.47 0.43 28.80
CA LEU A 341 -11.67 1.87 28.62
C LEU A 341 -13.13 2.20 28.35
N ALA A 342 -13.83 1.40 27.53
CA ALA A 342 -15.25 1.61 27.26
C ALA A 342 -16.08 1.53 28.55
N GLN A 343 -15.79 0.55 29.41
CA GLN A 343 -16.44 0.41 30.71
C GLN A 343 -16.12 1.59 31.64
N LYS A 344 -14.84 1.98 31.78
CA LYS A 344 -14.43 3.06 32.69
C LYS A 344 -14.90 4.45 32.25
N LEU A 345 -15.02 4.68 30.94
CA LEU A 345 -15.41 5.98 30.38
C LEU A 345 -16.92 6.09 30.11
N GLY A 346 -17.65 4.98 30.13
CA GLY A 346 -19.09 4.96 29.81
C GLY A 346 -19.39 5.40 28.37
N ARG A 347 -18.45 5.18 27.43
CA ARG A 347 -18.61 5.53 26.01
C ARG A 347 -18.02 4.45 25.10
N PRO A 348 -18.47 4.32 23.85
CA PRO A 348 -17.92 3.33 22.92
C PRO A 348 -16.44 3.58 22.62
N VAL A 349 -15.66 2.50 22.50
CA VAL A 349 -14.25 2.52 22.12
C VAL A 349 -14.02 1.63 20.91
N GLU A 350 -13.42 2.19 19.87
CA GLU A 350 -12.91 1.46 18.70
C GLU A 350 -11.41 1.22 18.86
N THR A 351 -10.98 -0.02 18.64
CA THR A 351 -9.57 -0.41 18.64
C THR A 351 -9.06 -0.60 17.21
N LEU A 352 -7.93 0.05 16.89
CA LEU A 352 -7.33 0.05 15.56
C LEU A 352 -5.97 -0.64 15.60
N ASN A 353 -5.90 -1.91 15.20
CA ASN A 353 -4.67 -2.69 15.30
C ASN A 353 -3.82 -2.58 14.02
N LEU A 354 -2.77 -1.77 14.07
CA LEU A 354 -1.76 -1.66 13.01
C LEU A 354 -0.49 -2.47 13.30
N GLY A 355 -0.56 -3.39 14.26
CA GLY A 355 0.50 -4.36 14.51
C GLY A 355 0.72 -5.26 13.30
N CYS A 356 1.97 -5.41 12.88
CA CYS A 356 2.34 -6.29 11.78
C CYS A 356 3.63 -7.02 12.12
N PRO A 357 3.70 -8.36 12.02
CA PRO A 357 4.84 -9.11 12.49
C PRO A 357 6.19 -8.65 11.94
N SER A 358 7.18 -8.65 12.83
CA SER A 358 8.57 -8.27 12.56
C SER A 358 8.77 -6.84 12.08
N TYR A 359 7.83 -5.93 12.36
CA TYR A 359 8.13 -4.51 12.34
C TYR A 359 9.19 -4.17 13.38
N ASN A 360 9.87 -3.06 13.15
CA ASN A 360 10.66 -2.39 14.17
C ASN A 360 10.07 -0.99 14.39
N THR A 361 10.56 -0.27 15.39
CA THR A 361 10.04 1.06 15.77
C THR A 361 9.98 2.02 14.58
N ALA A 362 10.95 1.99 13.67
CA ALA A 362 10.92 2.85 12.48
C ALA A 362 9.74 2.55 11.55
N ASN A 363 9.42 1.27 11.33
CA ASN A 363 8.24 0.85 10.55
C ASN A 363 6.93 1.22 11.25
N GLU A 364 6.83 1.00 12.55
CA GLU A 364 5.65 1.32 13.35
C GLU A 364 5.30 2.80 13.28
N VAL A 365 6.31 3.66 13.44
CA VAL A 365 6.17 5.11 13.38
C VAL A 365 5.87 5.58 11.96
N ALA A 366 6.47 4.95 10.93
CA ALA A 366 6.15 5.24 9.53
C ALA A 366 4.69 4.90 9.18
N VAL A 367 4.17 3.77 9.66
CA VAL A 367 2.77 3.38 9.47
C VAL A 367 1.82 4.37 10.14
N TYR A 368 2.15 4.85 11.34
CA TYR A 368 1.40 5.92 11.98
C TYR A 368 1.43 7.21 11.14
N ARG A 369 2.63 7.66 10.74
CA ARG A 369 2.86 8.89 9.97
C ARG A 369 2.08 8.92 8.66
N LYS A 370 2.14 7.83 7.88
CA LYS A 370 1.58 7.76 6.52
C LYS A 370 0.11 7.37 6.49
N MET A 371 -0.36 6.65 7.51
CA MET A 371 -1.70 6.08 7.50
C MET A 371 -2.46 6.26 8.82
N GLY A 372 -1.85 5.95 9.96
CA GLY A 372 -2.54 5.94 11.26
C GLY A 372 -3.21 7.27 11.62
N ARG A 373 -2.54 8.40 11.37
CA ARG A 373 -3.04 9.75 11.71
C ARG A 373 -4.41 10.09 11.12
N ARG A 374 -4.75 9.55 9.94
CA ARG A 374 -6.05 9.84 9.28
C ARG A 374 -7.26 9.34 10.08
N PHE A 375 -7.07 8.40 11.00
CA PHE A 375 -8.14 7.85 11.84
C PHE A 375 -8.34 8.63 13.14
N GLN A 376 -7.51 9.65 13.39
CA GLN A 376 -7.59 10.53 14.56
C GLN A 376 -7.70 9.76 15.89
N PRO A 377 -6.80 8.80 16.18
CA PRO A 377 -6.82 8.11 17.46
C PRO A 377 -6.53 9.10 18.60
N LYS A 378 -7.17 8.90 19.75
CA LYS A 378 -6.93 9.70 20.96
C LYS A 378 -5.91 9.07 21.89
N LEU A 379 -5.68 7.78 21.72
CA LEU A 379 -4.67 7.03 22.43
C LEU A 379 -3.93 6.13 21.44
N VAL A 380 -2.61 6.17 21.47
CA VAL A 380 -1.74 5.29 20.69
C VAL A 380 -0.89 4.47 21.65
N LEU A 381 -0.98 3.15 21.51
CA LEU A 381 -0.22 2.17 22.25
C LEU A 381 0.83 1.59 21.32
N LEU A 382 2.11 1.70 21.65
CA LEU A 382 3.20 1.04 20.93
C LEU A 382 3.70 -0.11 21.80
N ILE A 383 3.60 -1.35 21.33
CA ILE A 383 4.27 -2.48 22.00
C ILE A 383 5.63 -2.67 21.36
N PHE A 384 6.66 -2.54 22.19
CA PHE A 384 8.07 -2.66 21.84
C PHE A 384 8.61 -3.99 22.35
N MET A 385 9.43 -4.68 21.55
CA MET A 385 10.21 -5.85 21.97
C MET A 385 11.57 -5.89 21.28
N GLN A 386 12.36 -6.95 21.45
CA GLN A 386 13.77 -6.97 21.03
C GLN A 386 13.99 -6.74 19.53
N ASN A 387 13.09 -7.17 18.64
CA ASN A 387 13.28 -6.95 17.19
C ASN A 387 13.15 -5.47 16.78
N ASP A 388 12.64 -4.59 17.65
CA ASP A 388 12.66 -3.16 17.41
C ASP A 388 14.06 -2.58 17.26
N PHE A 389 15.04 -3.19 17.92
CA PHE A 389 16.46 -2.82 17.73
C PHE A 389 17.05 -3.36 16.43
N GLY A 390 16.38 -4.33 15.81
CA GLY A 390 16.90 -5.10 14.69
C GLY A 390 16.33 -4.65 13.34
N PHE A 391 16.80 -5.35 12.32
CA PHE A 391 16.18 -5.25 11.01
C PHE A 391 14.76 -5.84 11.05
N PRO A 392 13.85 -5.30 10.22
CA PRO A 392 12.56 -5.92 10.04
C PRO A 392 12.72 -7.33 9.45
N GLY A 393 11.75 -8.20 9.74
CA GLY A 393 11.87 -9.63 9.42
C GLY A 393 12.01 -9.93 7.92
N LEU A 394 11.56 -8.99 7.08
CA LEU A 394 11.75 -9.02 5.63
C LEU A 394 12.19 -7.63 5.16
N MET A 395 13.28 -7.58 4.41
CA MET A 395 13.78 -6.37 3.77
C MET A 395 13.71 -6.50 2.27
N LEU A 396 13.24 -5.44 1.62
CA LEU A 396 13.19 -5.34 0.16
C LEU A 396 14.31 -4.45 -0.34
N GLU A 397 14.99 -4.84 -1.43
CA GLU A 397 15.95 -3.94 -2.07
C GLU A 397 15.20 -2.71 -2.62
N PRO A 398 15.58 -1.48 -2.22
CA PRO A 398 15.07 -0.30 -2.90
C PRO A 398 15.57 -0.31 -4.34
N VAL A 399 14.66 -0.24 -5.31
CA VAL A 399 15.02 -0.26 -6.74
C VAL A 399 16.00 0.86 -7.05
N ARG A 400 17.15 0.47 -7.62
CA ARG A 400 18.20 1.39 -8.06
C ARG A 400 18.19 1.41 -9.59
N PRO A 401 17.37 2.28 -10.20
CA PRO A 401 17.10 2.24 -11.63
C PRO A 401 18.33 2.62 -12.47
N TRP A 402 19.36 3.20 -11.87
CA TRP A 402 20.55 3.67 -12.59
C TRP A 402 21.79 2.77 -12.41
N THR A 403 21.70 1.67 -11.64
CA THR A 403 22.85 0.77 -11.46
C THR A 403 23.00 -0.18 -12.65
N LEU A 404 24.20 -0.30 -13.21
CA LEU A 404 24.49 -1.29 -14.27
C LEU A 404 24.74 -2.70 -13.71
N GLU A 405 24.73 -2.86 -12.38
CA GLU A 405 24.99 -4.13 -11.69
C GLU A 405 23.95 -5.22 -12.00
N ARG A 406 22.75 -4.84 -12.47
CA ARG A 406 21.65 -5.75 -12.77
C ARG A 406 20.93 -5.30 -14.02
N SER A 407 20.60 -6.22 -14.93
CA SER A 407 19.60 -5.96 -15.98
C SER A 407 18.22 -6.38 -15.48
N TYR A 408 17.29 -5.44 -15.51
CA TYR A 408 15.90 -5.67 -15.13
C TYR A 408 15.16 -6.52 -16.17
N ILE A 409 15.48 -6.36 -17.46
CA ILE A 409 14.91 -7.19 -18.53
C ILE A 409 15.37 -8.64 -18.41
N LEU A 410 16.67 -8.88 -18.21
CA LEU A 410 17.18 -10.24 -18.01
C LEU A 410 16.57 -10.90 -16.76
N ARG A 411 16.37 -10.13 -15.68
CA ARG A 411 15.67 -10.60 -14.49
C ARG A 411 14.23 -11.00 -14.80
N GLN A 412 13.47 -10.15 -15.48
CA GLN A 412 12.07 -10.45 -15.82
C GLN A 412 11.96 -11.65 -16.77
N LEU A 413 12.88 -11.78 -17.73
CA LEU A 413 12.97 -12.93 -18.63
C LEU A 413 13.24 -14.22 -17.83
N ARG A 414 14.18 -14.19 -16.88
CA ARG A 414 14.44 -15.32 -15.97
C ARG A 414 13.21 -15.69 -15.15
N LEU A 415 12.48 -14.71 -14.61
CA LEU A 415 11.24 -14.96 -13.86
C LEU A 415 10.13 -15.55 -14.74
N SER A 416 10.01 -15.09 -15.98
CA SER A 416 8.98 -15.56 -16.91
C SER A 416 9.27 -16.97 -17.44
N LEU A 417 10.55 -17.35 -17.51
CA LEU A 417 11.00 -18.68 -17.93
C LEU A 417 11.18 -19.65 -16.75
N ALA A 418 11.20 -19.17 -15.51
CA ALA A 418 11.37 -19.98 -14.30
C ALA A 418 10.37 -21.13 -14.13
N PRO A 419 9.06 -20.97 -14.45
CA PRO A 419 8.08 -22.04 -14.32
C PRO A 419 8.39 -23.29 -15.17
N LEU A 420 9.23 -23.14 -16.20
CA LEU A 420 9.59 -24.22 -17.12
C LEU A 420 10.80 -25.04 -16.63
N TRP A 421 11.55 -24.58 -15.61
CA TRP A 421 12.85 -25.19 -15.24
C TRP A 421 13.16 -25.23 -13.73
N ARG A 422 12.33 -24.65 -12.84
CA ARG A 422 12.60 -24.63 -11.38
C ARG A 422 11.35 -24.82 -10.53
N ASP A 423 11.49 -25.61 -9.48
CA ASP A 423 10.52 -25.71 -8.39
C ASP A 423 10.31 -24.35 -7.72
N ALA A 424 9.04 -24.07 -7.40
CA ALA A 424 8.47 -22.78 -7.01
C ALA A 424 8.94 -22.16 -5.67
N PHE A 425 10.17 -22.44 -5.21
CA PHE A 425 10.69 -21.96 -3.92
C PHE A 425 11.77 -20.86 -4.02
N VAL A 426 12.13 -20.39 -5.21
CA VAL A 426 13.16 -19.34 -5.41
C VAL A 426 12.62 -17.90 -5.25
N ASP A 427 11.42 -17.72 -4.67
CA ASP A 427 10.94 -16.40 -4.26
C ASP A 427 11.67 -15.82 -3.03
N ALA A 428 12.57 -16.60 -2.43
CA ALA A 428 13.51 -16.16 -1.41
C ALA A 428 14.56 -15.14 -1.93
N ASP A 429 14.71 -14.96 -3.25
CA ASP A 429 15.64 -13.98 -3.85
C ASP A 429 15.09 -12.53 -3.86
N GLN A 430 13.89 -12.29 -3.33
CA GLN A 430 13.29 -10.94 -3.25
C GLN A 430 13.41 -10.31 -1.87
N PHE A 431 13.66 -11.12 -0.84
CA PHE A 431 13.69 -10.67 0.54
C PHE A 431 15.03 -11.01 1.19
N VAL A 432 15.64 -10.01 1.82
CA VAL A 432 16.75 -10.24 2.74
C VAL A 432 16.14 -10.44 4.11
N SER A 433 16.21 -11.66 4.63
CA SER A 433 15.85 -11.95 6.02
C SER A 433 17.03 -11.61 6.93
N THR A 434 16.75 -11.33 8.20
CA THR A 434 17.78 -11.16 9.24
C THR A 434 18.73 -12.35 9.31
N ARG A 435 18.21 -13.57 9.20
CA ARG A 435 18.99 -14.80 9.24
C ARG A 435 20.04 -14.89 8.13
N HIS A 436 19.73 -14.40 6.92
CA HIS A 436 20.67 -14.37 5.80
C HIS A 436 21.83 -13.38 6.02
N LEU A 437 21.71 -12.46 6.99
CA LEU A 437 22.76 -11.49 7.30
C LEU A 437 23.78 -12.00 8.30
N ASP A 438 23.38 -12.89 9.20
CA ASP A 438 24.30 -13.54 10.12
C ASP A 438 25.33 -14.36 9.34
N ASP A 439 24.90 -15.05 8.26
CA ASP A 439 25.76 -15.87 7.39
C ASP A 439 26.88 -15.09 6.66
N ILE A 440 26.74 -13.77 6.52
CA ILE A 440 27.71 -12.90 5.82
C ILE A 440 28.47 -11.97 6.75
N ARG A 441 28.09 -11.91 8.03
CA ARG A 441 28.58 -10.92 9.00
C ARG A 441 30.09 -11.00 9.25
N GLU A 442 30.65 -12.21 9.14
CA GLU A 442 32.07 -12.48 9.40
C GLU A 442 32.95 -12.52 8.14
N LYS A 443 32.33 -12.46 6.95
CA LYS A 443 33.05 -12.55 5.67
C LYS A 443 33.61 -11.19 5.25
N LYS A 444 34.83 -11.18 4.69
CA LYS A 444 35.44 -9.95 4.15
C LYS A 444 34.79 -9.56 2.82
N PRO A 445 34.77 -8.27 2.43
CA PRO A 445 34.09 -7.81 1.21
C PRO A 445 34.52 -8.49 -0.10
N HIS A 446 35.76 -8.99 -0.17
CA HIS A 446 36.29 -9.70 -1.35
C HIS A 446 35.91 -11.19 -1.38
N GLU A 447 35.50 -11.77 -0.26
CA GLU A 447 35.05 -13.17 -0.11
C GLU A 447 33.56 -13.32 -0.44
N LEU A 448 32.83 -12.21 -0.51
CA LEU A 448 31.40 -12.20 -0.80
C LEU A 448 31.12 -12.49 -2.28
N THR A 449 30.21 -13.43 -2.51
CA THR A 449 29.57 -13.66 -3.82
C THR A 449 28.74 -12.45 -4.26
N ALA A 450 28.32 -12.42 -5.54
CA ALA A 450 27.50 -11.33 -6.07
C ALA A 450 26.15 -11.18 -5.33
N ASP A 451 25.57 -12.29 -4.87
CA ASP A 451 24.33 -12.31 -4.09
C ASP A 451 24.54 -11.79 -2.67
N GLU A 452 25.60 -12.21 -1.98
CA GLU A 452 25.91 -11.73 -0.63
C GLU A 452 26.26 -10.24 -0.61
N LYS A 453 26.97 -9.76 -1.64
CA LYS A 453 27.21 -8.31 -1.83
C LYS A 453 25.88 -7.55 -1.99
N TRP A 454 24.91 -8.13 -2.68
CA TRP A 454 23.57 -7.54 -2.79
C TRP A 454 22.88 -7.48 -1.44
N ARG A 455 22.85 -8.58 -0.68
CA ARG A 455 22.25 -8.65 0.66
C ARG A 455 22.85 -7.58 1.58
N GLN A 456 24.17 -7.45 1.59
CA GLN A 456 24.87 -6.41 2.36
C GLN A 456 24.41 -4.99 2.01
N ARG A 457 24.20 -4.70 0.72
CA ARG A 457 23.71 -3.38 0.26
C ARG A 457 22.27 -3.11 0.67
N VAL A 458 21.41 -4.12 0.68
CA VAL A 458 20.03 -4.00 1.18
C VAL A 458 20.07 -3.65 2.66
N SER A 459 20.85 -4.37 3.47
CA SER A 459 20.97 -4.10 4.91
C SER A 459 21.55 -2.74 5.20
N ALA A 460 22.55 -2.29 4.42
CA ALA A 460 23.10 -0.94 4.54
C ALA A 460 22.03 0.15 4.34
N HIS A 461 21.01 -0.08 3.51
CA HIS A 461 19.89 0.85 3.35
C HIS A 461 19.03 0.95 4.61
N TYR A 462 18.80 -0.19 5.28
CA TYR A 462 17.99 -0.27 6.50
C TYR A 462 18.80 0.00 7.78
N ALA A 463 20.12 0.11 7.71
CA ALA A 463 20.99 0.30 8.89
C ALA A 463 20.65 1.57 9.69
N LYS A 464 20.05 2.59 9.06
CA LYS A 464 19.57 3.80 9.76
C LYS A 464 18.29 3.60 10.58
N SER A 465 17.61 2.46 10.40
CA SER A 465 16.33 2.14 11.02
C SER A 465 16.45 1.15 12.18
N ILE A 466 17.68 0.82 12.59
CA ILE A 466 17.98 -0.18 13.62
C ILE A 466 18.81 0.46 14.75
N GLY A 467 18.88 -0.23 15.89
CA GLY A 467 19.66 0.19 17.04
C GLY A 467 19.00 1.30 17.87
N GLN A 468 19.67 1.66 18.96
CA GLN A 468 19.16 2.58 19.98
C GLN A 468 18.84 3.98 19.42
N ASP A 469 19.69 4.51 18.53
CA ASP A 469 19.48 5.84 17.94
C ASP A 469 18.21 5.89 17.08
N ALA A 470 17.93 4.82 16.33
CA ALA A 470 16.71 4.74 15.52
C ALA A 470 15.45 4.65 16.40
N VAL A 471 15.53 3.94 17.54
CA VAL A 471 14.45 3.88 18.53
C VAL A 471 14.18 5.26 19.14
N ILE A 472 15.23 5.98 19.53
CA ILE A 472 15.12 7.35 20.07
C ILE A 472 14.46 8.27 19.03
N ALA A 473 14.97 8.27 17.79
CA ALA A 473 14.40 9.08 16.71
C ALA A 473 12.94 8.72 16.42
N GLY A 474 12.59 7.43 16.44
CA GLY A 474 11.22 6.97 16.27
C GLY A 474 10.28 7.47 17.38
N PHE A 475 10.72 7.40 18.64
CA PHE A 475 9.95 7.92 19.77
C PHE A 475 9.81 9.44 19.74
N ASP A 476 10.85 10.17 19.36
CA ASP A 476 10.80 11.62 19.13
C ASP A 476 9.74 11.99 18.08
N ASP A 477 9.80 11.35 16.91
CA ASP A 477 8.87 11.54 15.80
C ASP A 477 7.42 11.22 16.20
N LEU A 478 7.22 10.06 16.85
CA LEU A 478 5.91 9.64 17.32
C LEU A 478 5.34 10.65 18.31
N SER A 479 6.15 11.05 19.30
CA SER A 479 5.73 12.01 20.31
C SER A 479 5.38 13.38 19.70
N ALA A 480 6.17 13.86 18.74
CA ALA A 480 5.88 15.09 18.02
C ALA A 480 4.54 15.02 17.26
N MET A 481 4.28 13.92 16.55
CA MET A 481 3.01 13.72 15.83
C MET A 481 1.82 13.61 16.79
N LEU A 482 1.95 12.87 17.90
CA LEU A 482 0.88 12.72 18.88
C LEU A 482 0.51 14.04 19.56
N ARG A 483 1.50 14.88 19.88
CA ARG A 483 1.24 16.26 20.36
C ARG A 483 0.48 17.08 19.34
N ALA A 484 0.90 17.04 18.08
CA ALA A 484 0.21 17.76 16.99
C ALA A 484 -1.23 17.27 16.78
N ASP A 485 -1.48 15.98 17.01
CA ASP A 485 -2.79 15.35 16.86
C ASP A 485 -3.68 15.49 18.11
N GLY A 486 -3.14 16.01 19.22
CA GLY A 486 -3.84 16.05 20.51
C GLY A 486 -4.21 14.65 21.02
N ALA A 487 -3.27 13.71 20.89
CA ALA A 487 -3.38 12.31 21.27
C ALA A 487 -2.37 11.93 22.35
N TYR A 488 -2.72 10.94 23.17
CA TYR A 488 -1.83 10.37 24.18
C TYR A 488 -1.03 9.20 23.61
N GLY A 489 0.23 9.06 24.03
CA GLY A 489 1.09 7.95 23.65
C GLY A 489 1.57 7.15 24.86
N LEU A 490 1.53 5.82 24.75
CA LEU A 490 2.07 4.90 25.74
C LEU A 490 2.90 3.80 25.05
N VAL A 491 4.14 3.63 25.49
CA VAL A 491 5.03 2.55 25.08
C VAL A 491 4.95 1.41 26.10
N VAL A 492 4.77 0.19 25.63
CA VAL A 492 4.82 -1.03 26.44
C VAL A 492 6.07 -1.80 26.05
N TYR A 493 7.06 -1.88 26.94
CA TYR A 493 8.17 -2.80 26.75
C TYR A 493 7.74 -4.21 27.14
N ASN A 494 7.76 -5.14 26.17
CA ASN A 494 7.45 -6.54 26.36
C ASN A 494 8.70 -7.40 26.13
N PRO A 495 9.30 -8.01 27.18
CA PRO A 495 10.44 -8.89 27.02
C PRO A 495 10.03 -10.22 26.35
N ILE A 496 10.84 -10.72 25.42
CA ILE A 496 10.64 -12.03 24.77
C ILE A 496 10.73 -13.18 25.79
N CYS A 497 11.71 -13.11 26.68
CA CYS A 497 12.03 -14.17 27.61
C CYS A 497 12.37 -13.59 28.98
N ILE A 498 11.79 -14.20 30.01
CA ILE A 498 12.18 -14.01 31.41
C ILE A 498 12.46 -15.37 31.99
N GLU A 499 13.66 -15.51 32.53
CA GLU A 499 14.07 -16.57 33.45
C GLU A 499 14.37 -15.93 34.80
N LEU A 500 13.73 -16.43 35.86
CA LEU A 500 13.95 -15.92 37.21
C LEU A 500 15.39 -16.19 37.64
N GLY A 501 16.06 -15.17 38.17
CA GLY A 501 17.47 -15.24 38.57
C GLY A 501 18.48 -14.88 37.47
N ARG A 502 18.02 -14.43 36.30
CA ARG A 502 18.86 -13.87 35.21
C ARG A 502 18.40 -12.47 34.74
N PRO A 503 18.16 -11.53 35.66
CA PRO A 503 17.56 -10.22 35.37
C PRO A 503 18.36 -9.34 34.40
N GLU A 504 19.69 -9.47 34.41
CA GLU A 504 20.61 -8.68 33.60
C GLU A 504 20.38 -8.83 32.08
N THR A 505 19.67 -9.87 31.65
CA THR A 505 19.37 -10.17 30.24
C THR A 505 18.28 -9.29 29.64
N TYR A 506 17.36 -8.74 30.46
CA TYR A 506 16.22 -7.95 29.96
C TYR A 506 16.06 -6.59 30.66
N GLU A 507 16.61 -6.39 31.86
CA GLU A 507 16.44 -5.14 32.62
C GLU A 507 17.11 -3.94 31.95
N LYS A 508 18.28 -4.12 31.33
CA LYS A 508 19.00 -3.02 30.67
C LYS A 508 18.22 -2.48 29.47
N GLU A 509 17.63 -3.38 28.69
CA GLU A 509 16.78 -3.03 27.56
C GLU A 509 15.50 -2.35 28.04
N ALA A 510 14.83 -2.92 29.06
CA ALA A 510 13.64 -2.32 29.66
C ALA A 510 13.90 -0.89 30.16
N ALA A 511 15.00 -0.69 30.88
CA ALA A 511 15.40 0.61 31.39
C ALA A 511 15.67 1.60 30.26
N PHE A 512 16.42 1.20 29.23
CA PHE A 512 16.68 2.03 28.05
C PHE A 512 15.37 2.46 27.37
N VAL A 513 14.50 1.52 27.02
CA VAL A 513 13.27 1.77 26.25
C VAL A 513 12.33 2.68 27.04
N THR A 514 12.10 2.36 28.31
CA THR A 514 11.18 3.15 29.14
C THR A 514 11.73 4.54 29.45
N GLN A 515 13.04 4.69 29.62
CA GLN A 515 13.67 6.00 29.80
C GLN A 515 13.60 6.83 28.51
N ALA A 516 13.89 6.24 27.35
CA ALA A 516 13.81 6.90 26.05
C ALA A 516 12.40 7.42 25.78
N ALA A 517 11.37 6.57 25.99
CA ALA A 517 9.96 6.97 25.83
C ALA A 517 9.58 8.12 26.78
N ARG A 518 9.95 8.04 28.06
CA ARG A 518 9.65 9.08 29.06
C ARG A 518 10.33 10.40 28.76
N LYS A 519 11.58 10.38 28.27
CA LYS A 519 12.35 11.57 27.92
C LYS A 519 11.64 12.43 26.88
N VAL A 520 10.94 11.78 25.95
CA VAL A 520 10.20 12.46 24.88
C VAL A 520 8.74 12.72 25.25
N GLY A 521 8.31 12.45 26.49
CA GLY A 521 6.97 12.71 26.99
C GLY A 521 5.93 11.62 26.74
N LEU A 522 6.33 10.42 26.30
CA LEU A 522 5.44 9.27 26.20
C LEU A 522 5.32 8.57 27.56
N ALA A 523 4.12 8.05 27.88
CA ALA A 523 3.98 7.13 29.00
C ALA A 523 4.71 5.82 28.68
N ALA A 524 5.19 5.10 29.71
CA ALA A 524 5.89 3.83 29.51
C ALA A 524 5.57 2.81 30.59
N VAL A 525 5.31 1.57 30.19
CA VAL A 525 5.13 0.38 31.03
C VAL A 525 6.26 -0.61 30.75
N ASP A 526 6.85 -1.15 31.81
CA ASP A 526 7.77 -2.27 31.75
C ASP A 526 7.03 -3.54 32.20
N MET A 527 6.88 -4.51 31.31
CA MET A 527 6.22 -5.78 31.62
C MET A 527 7.09 -6.75 32.43
N THR A 528 8.40 -6.49 32.53
CA THR A 528 9.36 -7.35 33.24
C THR A 528 8.92 -7.68 34.68
N PRO A 529 8.74 -6.69 35.59
CA PRO A 529 8.35 -6.98 36.96
C PRO A 529 6.97 -7.64 37.08
N ILE A 530 6.07 -7.39 36.13
CA ILE A 530 4.72 -7.95 36.11
C ILE A 530 4.78 -9.45 35.80
N TYR A 531 5.53 -9.83 34.77
CA TYR A 531 5.73 -11.22 34.42
C TYR A 531 6.52 -11.97 35.48
N GLU A 532 7.56 -11.37 36.08
CA GLU A 532 8.26 -11.99 37.21
C GLU A 532 7.33 -12.26 38.39
N ALA A 533 6.49 -11.29 38.76
CA ALA A 533 5.53 -11.45 39.85
C ALA A 533 4.52 -12.56 39.55
N TYR A 534 4.07 -12.66 38.29
CA TYR A 534 3.20 -13.74 37.84
C TYR A 534 3.87 -15.11 37.98
N LEU A 535 5.11 -15.25 37.50
CA LEU A 535 5.88 -16.50 37.57
C LEU A 535 6.15 -16.91 39.02
N LYS A 536 6.64 -15.99 39.86
CA LYS A 536 6.88 -16.19 41.30
C LYS A 536 5.61 -16.67 42.02
N LYS A 537 4.46 -16.02 41.77
CA LYS A 537 3.17 -16.39 42.37
C LYS A 537 2.71 -17.79 41.97
N ARG A 538 3.09 -18.26 40.77
CA ARG A 538 2.75 -19.58 40.23
C ARG A 538 3.83 -20.63 40.49
N GLN A 539 4.91 -20.28 41.18
CA GLN A 539 6.07 -21.16 41.40
C GLN A 539 6.67 -21.67 40.09
N LEU A 540 6.67 -20.80 39.07
CA LEU A 540 7.29 -21.05 37.76
C LEU A 540 8.58 -20.25 37.66
N ASN A 541 9.53 -20.77 36.87
CA ASN A 541 10.86 -20.18 36.73
C ASN A 541 11.07 -19.47 35.39
N ALA A 542 10.22 -19.72 34.39
CA ALA A 542 10.37 -19.14 33.06
C ALA A 542 9.04 -18.85 32.36
N MET A 543 9.03 -17.83 31.49
CA MET A 543 7.87 -17.51 30.63
C MET A 543 7.42 -18.68 29.75
N SER A 544 8.36 -19.53 29.32
CA SER A 544 8.10 -20.72 28.50
C SER A 544 7.07 -21.69 29.11
N GLN A 545 6.90 -21.65 30.43
CA GLN A 545 6.04 -22.56 31.16
C GLN A 545 4.57 -22.09 31.22
N ALA A 546 4.28 -20.80 30.95
CA ALA A 546 2.91 -20.28 31.13
C ALA A 546 2.53 -19.05 30.30
N LEU A 547 3.50 -18.32 29.74
CA LEU A 547 3.26 -17.03 29.08
C LEU A 547 3.57 -17.06 27.58
N TRP A 548 4.21 -18.13 27.07
CA TRP A 548 4.42 -18.35 25.64
C TRP A 548 3.24 -19.04 24.96
N ALA A 549 3.06 -18.78 23.66
CA ALA A 549 2.03 -19.37 22.80
C ALA A 549 2.24 -20.88 22.61
N GLY A 550 3.49 -21.33 22.71
CA GLY A 550 3.84 -22.74 22.78
C GLY A 550 5.28 -22.94 23.22
N GLU A 551 5.67 -24.19 23.47
CA GLU A 551 7.01 -24.55 23.97
C GLU A 551 8.16 -24.03 23.06
N LYS A 552 7.91 -23.97 21.75
CA LYS A 552 8.86 -23.46 20.74
C LYS A 552 8.40 -22.16 20.09
N ASP A 553 7.34 -21.55 20.60
CA ASP A 553 6.76 -20.31 20.07
C ASP A 553 6.77 -19.25 21.16
N TRP A 554 7.81 -18.42 21.16
CA TRP A 554 8.12 -17.46 22.22
C TRP A 554 7.21 -16.22 22.22
N HIS A 555 6.19 -16.20 21.36
CA HIS A 555 5.19 -15.14 21.35
C HIS A 555 4.31 -15.21 22.61
N PRO A 556 3.83 -14.07 23.13
CA PRO A 556 2.95 -14.05 24.28
C PRO A 556 1.60 -14.71 23.97
N ASN A 557 1.13 -15.58 24.86
CA ASN A 557 -0.19 -16.18 24.76
C ASN A 557 -1.30 -15.24 25.28
N ALA A 558 -2.55 -15.70 25.25
CA ALA A 558 -3.71 -14.95 25.74
C ALA A 558 -3.55 -14.44 27.19
N THR A 559 -2.92 -15.22 28.08
CA THR A 559 -2.65 -14.81 29.48
C THR A 559 -1.64 -13.68 29.55
N ALA A 560 -0.57 -13.73 28.75
CA ALA A 560 0.39 -12.62 28.69
C ALA A 560 -0.27 -11.35 28.13
N HIS A 561 -1.11 -11.47 27.09
CA HIS A 561 -1.92 -10.35 26.58
C HIS A 561 -2.89 -9.76 27.61
N GLU A 562 -3.45 -10.59 28.50
CA GLU A 562 -4.24 -10.12 29.64
C GLU A 562 -3.43 -9.23 30.57
N LEU A 563 -2.24 -9.70 30.97
CA LEU A 563 -1.35 -8.97 31.87
C LEU A 563 -0.91 -7.64 31.23
N ILE A 564 -0.61 -7.64 29.93
CA ILE A 564 -0.33 -6.40 29.18
C ILE A 564 -1.52 -5.44 29.26
N ALA A 565 -2.73 -5.92 29.00
CA ALA A 565 -3.92 -5.07 29.02
C ALA A 565 -4.19 -4.46 30.39
N GLN A 566 -4.06 -5.24 31.45
CA GLN A 566 -4.21 -4.79 32.85
C GLN A 566 -3.17 -3.71 33.17
N ALA A 567 -1.90 -3.97 32.88
CA ALA A 567 -0.81 -3.04 33.13
C ALA A 567 -0.95 -1.72 32.36
N VAL A 568 -1.39 -1.80 31.10
CA VAL A 568 -1.69 -0.60 30.29
C VAL A 568 -2.80 0.21 30.94
N VAL A 569 -3.94 -0.40 31.30
CA VAL A 569 -5.07 0.31 31.90
C VAL A 569 -4.70 0.95 33.23
N GLU A 570 -3.95 0.24 34.08
CA GLU A 570 -3.42 0.78 35.33
C GLU A 570 -2.51 1.97 35.10
N LYS A 571 -1.59 1.88 34.11
CA LYS A 571 -0.68 2.99 33.80
C LYS A 571 -1.41 4.21 33.23
N LEU A 572 -2.43 4.01 32.40
CA LEU A 572 -3.25 5.09 31.88
C LEU A 572 -4.02 5.79 32.99
N ALA A 573 -4.47 5.04 34.02
CA ALA A 573 -5.08 5.62 35.21
C ALA A 573 -4.06 6.39 36.07
N GLU A 574 -2.89 5.80 36.35
CA GLU A 574 -1.79 6.45 37.10
C GLU A 574 -1.37 7.79 36.47
N LYS A 575 -1.29 7.85 35.13
CA LYS A 575 -0.94 9.07 34.39
C LYS A 575 -2.11 10.05 34.23
N GLY A 576 -3.29 9.76 34.76
CA GLY A 576 -4.47 10.61 34.65
C GLY A 576 -5.02 10.72 33.21
N ILE A 577 -4.55 9.89 32.28
CA ILE A 577 -4.95 9.92 30.87
C ILE A 577 -6.43 9.54 30.73
N ILE A 578 -6.88 8.51 31.46
CA ILE A 578 -8.30 8.12 31.49
C ILE A 578 -9.17 9.29 31.97
N ALA A 579 -8.74 9.97 33.03
CA ALA A 579 -9.47 11.11 33.59
C ALA A 579 -9.48 12.33 32.64
N ALA A 580 -8.40 12.55 31.89
CA ALA A 580 -8.32 13.61 30.89
C ALA A 580 -9.26 13.35 29.71
N ILE A 581 -9.23 12.15 29.14
CA ILE A 581 -10.14 11.71 28.07
C ILE A 581 -11.61 11.81 28.51
N ALA A 582 -11.92 11.46 29.76
CA ALA A 582 -13.26 11.59 30.31
C ALA A 582 -13.76 13.05 30.36
N LYS A 583 -12.88 14.02 30.58
CA LYS A 583 -13.24 15.45 30.60
C LYS A 583 -13.52 16.00 29.20
N GLU A 584 -12.78 15.55 28.19
CA GLU A 584 -12.99 15.94 26.78
C GLU A 584 -14.34 15.46 26.20
N GLY A 585 -14.89 14.37 26.75
CA GLY A 585 -16.13 13.75 26.28
C GLY A 585 -17.43 14.34 26.85
N ARG A 586 -17.39 15.33 27.73
CA ARG A 586 -18.61 15.99 28.23
C ARG A 586 -19.09 17.03 27.21
N PRO A 587 -20.36 16.96 26.74
CA PRO A 587 -20.95 18.07 26.01
C PRO A 587 -20.85 19.36 26.84
N VAL A 588 -20.53 20.47 26.18
CA VAL A 588 -20.38 21.80 26.81
C VAL A 588 -21.69 22.33 27.42
N ASP A 589 -22.84 21.71 27.16
CA ASP A 589 -24.14 22.12 27.71
C ASP A 589 -24.82 21.02 28.54
N GLN A 590 -24.42 20.87 29.80
CA GLN A 590 -25.39 20.54 30.86
C GLN A 590 -25.05 21.36 32.11
N PRO A 591 -25.95 22.27 32.56
CA PRO A 591 -25.73 23.02 33.78
C PRO A 591 -25.66 22.05 34.96
N ARG A 592 -24.67 22.27 35.84
CA ARG A 592 -24.61 21.59 37.14
C ARG A 592 -25.92 21.88 37.87
N LYS A 593 -26.67 20.82 38.21
CA LYS A 593 -27.73 20.90 39.22
C LYS A 593 -27.12 20.82 40.60
#